data_AF-A0A8T7DBP4-F1
#
_entry.id   AF-A0A8T7DBP4-F1
#
_cell.length_a   1.000
_cell.length_b   1.000
_cell.length_c   1.000
_cell.angle_alpha   90.00
_cell.angle_beta   90.00
_cell.angle_gamma   90.00
#
_symmetry.space_group_name_H-M   'P 1'
#
loop_
_entity.id
_entity.type
_entity.pdbx_description
1 polymer ?
#
loop_
_entity_poly.entity_id
_entity_poly.type
_entity_poly.pdbx_seq_one_letter_code
_entity_poly.pdbx_strand_id
1 'polypeptide(L)'
;MNTQTALLPHKHVRFSESIIALAGFIRNTLVEPRTIDELWSDITRPSTPWPAKPSFIHLILAVDVLFAIHQIETAPGGRIRRVAQPDPGDE
;
A
#
# COMPACT_ATOMS: atom_id res chain seq x y z
N MET A 1 -2.79 2.95 24.69
CA MET A 1 -3.63 3.55 23.63
C MET A 1 -4.51 2.44 23.07
N ASN A 2 -5.84 2.61 23.06
CA ASN A 2 -6.79 1.60 22.57
C ASN A 2 -6.79 1.56 21.03
N THR A 3 -6.58 0.38 20.47
CA THR A 3 -6.59 0.09 19.01
C THR A 3 -7.87 0.55 18.31
N GLN A 4 -8.98 0.62 19.04
CA GLN A 4 -10.28 1.11 18.54
C GLN A 4 -10.24 2.58 18.09
N THR A 5 -9.42 3.43 18.71
CA THR A 5 -9.33 4.86 18.36
C THR A 5 -8.63 5.09 17.02
N ALA A 6 -7.74 4.18 16.60
CA ALA A 6 -7.04 4.26 15.32
C ALA A 6 -7.92 3.85 14.12
N LEU A 7 -9.04 3.15 14.38
CA LEU A 7 -9.91 2.58 13.36
C LEU A 7 -11.16 3.42 13.04
N LEU A 8 -11.56 4.32 13.95
CA LEU A 8 -12.71 5.21 13.72
C LEU A 8 -12.29 6.46 12.93
N PRO A 9 -12.97 6.80 11.82
CA PRO A 9 -12.69 8.01 11.07
C PRO A 9 -13.14 9.23 11.88
N HIS A 10 -12.20 9.86 12.59
CA HIS A 10 -12.40 11.19 13.15
C HIS A 10 -12.46 12.21 11.99
N LYS A 11 -13.34 13.18 12.11
CA LYS A 11 -13.97 14.02 11.06
C LYS A 11 -13.05 14.77 10.05
N HIS A 12 -11.73 14.59 10.02
CA HIS A 12 -10.82 15.32 9.12
C HIS A 12 -9.58 14.53 8.65
N VAL A 13 -9.67 13.21 8.42
CA VAL A 13 -8.58 12.51 7.72
C VAL A 13 -8.59 12.96 6.26
N ARG A 14 -7.55 13.68 5.82
CA ARG A 14 -7.43 14.02 4.39
C ARG A 14 -7.28 12.72 3.60
N PHE A 15 -7.73 12.68 2.35
CA PHE A 15 -7.59 11.46 1.53
C PHE A 15 -6.14 10.96 1.50
N SER A 16 -5.16 11.86 1.43
CA SER A 16 -3.72 11.56 1.50
C SER A 16 -3.22 10.95 2.81
N GLU A 17 -4.04 10.99 3.85
CA GLU A 17 -3.76 10.42 5.18
C GLU A 17 -4.54 9.11 5.40
N SER A 18 -5.36 8.69 4.42
CA SER A 18 -6.08 7.42 4.45
C SER A 18 -5.17 6.25 4.05
N ILE A 19 -5.23 5.16 4.82
CA ILE A 19 -4.55 3.90 4.50
C ILE A 19 -5.00 3.35 3.13
N ILE A 20 -6.30 3.49 2.80
CA ILE A 20 -6.83 3.01 1.52
C ILE A 20 -6.26 3.80 0.34
N ALA A 21 -6.10 5.11 0.51
CA ALA A 21 -5.50 5.95 -0.52
C ALA A 21 -4.02 5.60 -0.72
N LEU A 22 -3.27 5.42 0.37
CA LEU A 22 -1.87 4.98 0.32
C LEU A 22 -1.74 3.60 -0.31
N ALA A 23 -2.64 2.66 -0.01
CA ALA A 23 -2.70 1.35 -0.63
C ALA A 23 -2.90 1.44 -2.16
N GLY A 24 -3.85 2.26 -2.61
CA GLY A 24 -4.05 2.52 -4.03
C GLY A 24 -2.82 3.12 -4.71
N PHE A 25 -2.15 4.05 -4.04
CA PHE A 25 -0.89 4.63 -4.51
C PHE A 25 0.22 3.57 -4.64
N ILE A 26 0.47 2.78 -3.59
CA ILE A 26 1.46 1.71 -3.59
C ILE A 26 1.19 0.72 -4.72
N ARG A 27 -0.07 0.27 -4.87
CA ARG A 27 -0.46 -0.64 -5.94
C ARG A 27 -0.15 -0.08 -7.33
N ASN A 28 -0.40 1.21 -7.55
CA ASN A 28 -0.11 1.86 -8.83
C ASN A 28 1.38 2.04 -9.09
N THR A 29 2.19 2.23 -8.03
CA THR A 29 3.65 2.33 -8.13
C THR A 29 4.36 0.97 -8.22
N LEU A 30 3.71 -0.12 -7.80
CA LEU A 30 4.27 -1.47 -7.80
C LEU A 30 4.26 -2.08 -9.21
N VAL A 31 5.06 -1.52 -10.11
CA VAL A 31 5.12 -1.96 -11.52
C VAL A 31 5.89 -3.27 -11.65
N GLU A 32 6.90 -3.46 -10.82
CA GLU A 32 7.75 -4.66 -10.74
C GLU A 32 7.86 -5.16 -9.28
N PRO A 33 8.27 -6.42 -9.05
CA PRO A 33 8.37 -6.96 -7.69
C PRO A 33 9.35 -6.18 -6.81
N ARG A 34 8.90 -5.70 -5.66
CA ARG A 34 9.66 -4.86 -4.73
C ARG A 34 9.70 -5.44 -3.33
N THR A 35 10.76 -5.20 -2.58
CA THR A 35 10.78 -5.44 -1.13
C THR A 35 10.05 -4.33 -0.39
N ILE A 36 9.71 -4.56 0.89
CA ILE A 36 9.14 -3.52 1.75
C ILE A 36 10.07 -2.31 1.90
N ASP A 37 11.39 -2.53 2.00
CA ASP A 37 12.38 -1.46 2.14
C ASP A 37 12.50 -0.62 0.86
N GLU A 38 12.42 -1.26 -0.31
CA GLU A 38 12.40 -0.55 -1.60
C GLU A 38 11.13 0.31 -1.71
N LEU A 39 9.96 -0.23 -1.33
CA LEU A 39 8.70 0.53 -1.29
C LEU A 39 8.77 1.70 -0.31
N TRP A 40 9.34 1.49 0.88
CA TRP A 40 9.55 2.55 1.85
C TRP A 40 10.43 3.67 1.28
N SER A 41 11.51 3.30 0.59
CA SER A 41 12.38 4.26 -0.09
C SER A 41 11.61 5.02 -1.19
N ASP A 42 10.77 4.35 -1.97
CA ASP A 42 9.97 4.96 -3.03
C ASP A 42 8.93 5.95 -2.49
N ILE A 43 8.24 5.64 -1.40
CA ILE A 43 7.20 6.54 -0.85
C ILE A 43 7.77 7.73 -0.07
N THR A 44 9.00 7.62 0.45
CA THR A 44 9.63 8.67 1.27
C THR A 44 10.54 9.59 0.47
N ARG A 45 10.84 9.26 -0.79
CA ARG A 45 11.58 10.14 -1.71
C ARG A 45 10.91 11.53 -1.79
N PRO A 46 11.68 12.64 -1.71
CA PRO A 46 11.11 13.99 -1.81
C PRO A 46 10.41 14.29 -3.14
N SER A 47 10.79 13.60 -4.21
CA SER A 47 10.20 13.72 -5.54
C SER A 47 8.87 12.97 -5.69
N THR A 48 8.47 12.17 -4.71
CA THR A 48 7.27 11.34 -4.79
C THR A 48 6.03 12.23 -4.71
N PRO A 49 5.09 12.14 -5.67
CA PRO A 49 3.91 13.00 -5.75
C PRO A 49 2.82 12.55 -4.76
N TRP A 50 3.18 12.43 -3.48
CA TRP A 50 2.28 12.12 -2.38
C TRP A 50 2.27 13.29 -1.39
N PRO A 51 1.12 13.94 -1.14
CA PRO A 51 1.08 15.22 -0.43
C PRO A 51 1.22 15.08 1.10
N ALA A 52 1.25 13.86 1.63
CA ALA A 52 1.47 13.58 3.04
C ALA A 52 2.79 12.83 3.25
N LYS A 53 3.29 12.76 4.48
CA LYS A 53 4.44 11.90 4.83
C LYS A 53 3.91 10.64 5.53
N PRO A 54 3.80 9.50 4.84
CA PRO A 54 3.37 8.26 5.48
C PRO A 54 4.42 7.82 6.51
N SER A 55 3.97 7.22 7.60
CA SER A 55 4.85 6.50 8.52
C SER A 55 5.12 5.09 7.99
N PHE A 56 6.15 4.43 8.50
CA PHE A 56 6.40 3.03 8.15
C PHE A 56 5.20 2.13 8.52
N ILE A 57 4.53 2.42 9.64
CA ILE A 57 3.31 1.72 10.05
C ILE A 57 2.21 1.88 8.99
N HIS A 58 2.03 3.09 8.43
CA HIS A 58 1.04 3.30 7.36
C HIS A 58 1.37 2.50 6.10
N LEU A 59 2.66 2.38 5.74
CA LEU A 59 3.09 1.53 4.63
C LEU A 59 2.69 0.07 4.89
N ILE A 60 3.03 -0.48 6.06
CA ILE A 60 2.70 -1.88 6.39
C ILE A 60 1.19 -2.11 6.34
N LEU A 61 0.40 -1.25 6.98
CA LEU A 61 -1.06 -1.37 6.96
C LEU A 61 -1.64 -1.28 5.53
N ALA A 62 -1.07 -0.43 4.68
CA ALA A 62 -1.49 -0.32 3.29
C ALA A 62 -1.16 -1.59 2.49
N VAL A 63 0.02 -2.18 2.71
CA VAL A 63 0.42 -3.47 2.13
C VAL A 63 -0.50 -4.58 2.64
N ASP A 64 -0.77 -4.64 3.94
CA ASP A 64 -1.68 -5.63 4.55
C ASP A 64 -3.08 -5.54 3.96
N VAL A 65 -3.60 -4.32 3.75
CA VAL A 65 -4.87 -4.12 3.06
C VAL A 65 -4.83 -4.71 1.67
N LEU A 66 -3.81 -4.39 0.85
CA LEU A 66 -3.68 -4.92 -0.52
C LEU A 66 -3.59 -6.44 -0.55
N PHE A 67 -2.89 -7.06 0.40
CA PHE A 67 -2.82 -8.52 0.56
C PHE A 67 -4.21 -9.09 0.91
N ALA A 68 -4.89 -8.49 1.88
CA ALA A 68 -6.20 -8.94 2.34
C ALA A 68 -7.27 -8.90 1.23
N ILE A 69 -7.17 -7.96 0.30
CA ILE A 69 -8.06 -7.85 -0.87
C ILE A 69 -7.50 -8.50 -2.14
N HIS A 70 -6.46 -9.32 -2.02
CA HIS A 70 -5.86 -10.11 -3.10
C HIS A 70 -5.38 -9.27 -4.31
N GLN A 71 -4.92 -8.05 -4.07
CA GLN A 71 -4.36 -7.18 -5.11
C GLN A 71 -2.84 -7.34 -5.28
N ILE A 72 -2.18 -7.89 -4.26
CA ILE A 72 -0.74 -8.21 -4.28
C ILE A 72 -0.52 -9.58 -3.66
N GLU A 73 0.61 -10.18 -3.99
CA GLU A 73 1.05 -11.47 -3.50
C GLU A 73 2.57 -11.49 -3.26
N THR A 74 3.03 -12.49 -2.52
CA THR A 74 4.47 -12.70 -2.28
C THR A 74 5.16 -13.23 -3.53
N ALA A 75 6.34 -12.69 -3.81
CA ALA A 75 7.26 -13.14 -4.84
C ALA A 75 8.57 -13.65 -4.20
N PRO A 76 9.36 -14.47 -4.93
CA PRO A 76 10.65 -14.95 -4.42
C PRO A 76 11.57 -13.82 -3.94
N GLY A 77 12.39 -14.12 -2.93
CA GLY A 77 13.35 -13.17 -2.36
C GLY A 77 12.74 -12.11 -1.45
N GLY A 78 11.60 -12.40 -0.79
CA GLY A 78 10.95 -11.47 0.14
C GLY A 78 10.32 -10.25 -0.55
N ARG A 79 9.99 -10.39 -1.84
CA ARG A 79 9.40 -9.32 -2.65
C ARG A 79 7.88 -9.47 -2.65
N ILE A 80 7.20 -8.39 -3.00
CA ILE A 80 5.77 -8.36 -3.25
C ILE A 80 5.53 -7.93 -4.69
N ARG A 81 4.54 -8.53 -5.36
CA ARG A 81 4.14 -8.19 -6.73
C ARG A 81 2.63 -8.03 -6.82
N ARG A 82 2.15 -7.35 -7.86
CA ARG A 82 0.72 -7.34 -8.20
C ARG A 82 0.29 -8.74 -8.62
N VAL A 83 -0.90 -9.16 -8.18
CA VAL A 83 -1.55 -10.36 -8.73
C VAL A 83 -1.86 -10.06 -10.19
N ALA A 84 -1.45 -10.95 -11.10
CA ALA A 84 -1.82 -10.85 -12.50
C ALA A 84 -3.34 -11.00 -12.61
N GLN A 85 -4.02 -10.03 -13.22
CA GLN A 85 -5.44 -10.20 -13.52
C GLN A 85 -5.55 -11.34 -14.54
N PRO A 86 -6.26 -12.44 -14.26
CA PRO A 86 -6.57 -13.42 -15.29
C PRO A 86 -7.34 -12.70 -16.39
N ASP A 87 -6.92 -12.89 -17.65
CA ASP A 87 -7.63 -12.35 -18.79
C ASP A 87 -9.04 -12.98 -18.79
N PRO A 88 -10.13 -12.25 -19.07
CA PRO A 88 -11.49 -12.78 -18.96
C PRO A 88 -11.84 -13.81 -20.07
N GLY A 89 -10.86 -14.55 -20.59
CA GLY A 89 -10.98 -15.57 -21.63
C GLY A 89 -10.44 -16.95 -21.25
N ASP A 90 -9.98 -17.17 -20.02
CA ASP A 90 -9.40 -18.45 -19.56
C ASP A 90 -10.37 -19.28 -18.68
N GLU A 91 -11.69 -19.19 -18.91
CA GLU A 91 -12.70 -20.13 -18.38
C GLU A 91 -13.50 -20.83 -19.49
#